data_AF-A0A7X8LE98-F1
#
_entry.id   AF-A0A7X8LE98-F1
#
_cell.length_a   1.000
_cell.length_b   1.000
_cell.length_c   1.000
_cell.angle_alpha   90.00
_cell.angle_beta   90.00
_cell.angle_gamma   90.00
#
_symmetry.space_group_name_H-M   'P 1'
#
loop_
_entity.id
_entity.type
_entity.pdbx_description
1 polymer ?
#
loop_
_entity_poly.entity_id
_entity_poly.type
_entity_poly.pdbx_seq_one_letter_code
_entity_poly.pdbx_strand_id
1 'polypeptide(L)'
;LENAIHACEQIADSSKRIIRLRMYSKNNKLCIDLHNSYQLEPIFHQGLPVSQEQEHGFGTKSMAHIVEKHGGVFQFSVKDGSFIFQATV
;
A
#
# COMPACT_ATOMS: atom_id res chain seq x y z
N LEU A 1 -6.94 1.45 -0.02
CA LEU A 1 -7.50 1.07 -1.34
C LEU A 1 -7.50 2.24 -2.30
N GLU A 2 -7.97 3.42 -1.89
CA GLU A 2 -7.93 4.66 -2.69
C GLU A 2 -6.56 4.92 -3.37
N ASN A 3 -5.45 4.86 -2.60
CA ASN A 3 -4.10 4.98 -3.17
C ASN A 3 -3.80 3.98 -4.30
N ALA A 4 -4.29 2.75 -4.18
CA ALA A 4 -4.07 1.71 -5.19
C ALA A 4 -4.85 1.98 -6.48
N ILE A 5 -6.07 2.52 -6.34
CA ILE A 5 -6.92 2.91 -7.48
C ILE A 5 -6.27 4.07 -8.21
N HIS A 6 -5.92 5.15 -7.50
CA HIS A 6 -5.26 6.31 -8.11
C HIS A 6 -3.93 5.95 -8.78
N ALA A 7 -3.09 5.11 -8.16
CA ALA A 7 -1.85 4.67 -8.77
C ALA A 7 -2.08 3.87 -10.08
N CYS A 8 -3.13 3.04 -10.13
CA CYS A 8 -3.49 2.29 -11.33
C CYS A 8 -4.13 3.18 -12.41
N GLU A 9 -4.89 4.21 -12.05
CA GLU A 9 -5.51 5.14 -13.00
C GLU A 9 -4.48 5.84 -13.89
N GLN A 10 -3.28 6.11 -13.35
CA GLN A 10 -2.17 6.72 -14.09
C GLN A 10 -1.53 5.78 -15.14
N ILE A 11 -1.84 4.48 -15.14
CA ILE A 11 -1.28 3.53 -16.10
C ILE A 11 -2.07 3.58 -17.41
N ALA A 12 -1.42 3.91 -18.51
CA ALA A 12 -2.10 4.07 -19.81
C ALA A 12 -2.77 2.77 -20.30
N ASP A 13 -2.07 1.63 -20.18
CA ASP A 13 -2.59 0.32 -20.56
C ASP A 13 -3.45 -0.26 -19.43
N SER A 14 -4.77 -0.28 -19.65
CA SER A 14 -5.74 -0.76 -18.65
C SER A 14 -5.57 -2.24 -18.29
N SER A 15 -4.99 -3.06 -19.18
CA SER A 15 -4.73 -4.49 -18.89
C SER A 15 -3.65 -4.70 -17.81
N LYS A 16 -2.82 -3.67 -17.57
CA LYS A 16 -1.75 -3.68 -16.55
C LYS A 16 -2.20 -3.11 -15.20
N ARG A 17 -3.42 -2.59 -15.11
CA ARG A 17 -4.01 -2.05 -13.88
C ARG A 17 -4.47 -3.20 -12.99
N ILE A 18 -3.59 -3.62 -12.09
CA ILE A 18 -3.84 -4.76 -11.21
C ILE A 18 -3.88 -4.26 -9.78
N ILE A 19 -4.95 -4.60 -9.06
CA ILE A 19 -5.04 -4.48 -7.60
C ILE A 19 -5.38 -5.87 -7.07
N ARG A 20 -4.59 -6.36 -6.13
CA ARG A 20 -4.83 -7.62 -5.43
C ARG A 20 -4.90 -7.33 -3.94
N LEU A 21 -6.06 -7.62 -3.34
CA LEU A 21 -6.25 -7.58 -1.91
C LEU A 21 -6.47 -9.00 -1.42
N ARG A 22 -5.65 -9.42 -0.45
CA ARG A 22 -5.84 -10.65 0.29
C ARG A 22 -5.98 -10.31 1.77
N MET A 23 -7.03 -10.83 2.37
CA MET A 23 -7.28 -10.73 3.81
C MET A 23 -7.54 -12.12 4.37
N TYR A 24 -6.91 -12.42 5.50
CA TYR A 24 -7.05 -13.72 6.15
C TYR A 24 -6.65 -13.63 7.62
N SER A 25 -7.14 -14.56 8.43
CA SER A 25 -6.73 -14.66 9.83
C SER A 25 -5.69 -15.76 10.00
N LYS A 26 -4.61 -15.47 10.73
CA LYS A 26 -3.59 -16.45 11.11
C LYS A 26 -3.16 -16.19 12.55
N ASN A 27 -3.14 -17.24 13.38
CA ASN A 27 -2.77 -17.13 14.80
C ASN A 27 -3.56 -16.03 15.55
N ASN A 28 -4.88 -15.95 15.31
CA ASN A 28 -5.78 -14.94 15.86
C ASN A 28 -5.44 -13.48 15.51
N LYS A 29 -4.65 -13.26 14.46
CA LYS A 29 -4.38 -11.93 13.90
C LYS A 29 -4.96 -11.79 12.51
N LEU A 30 -5.46 -10.60 12.18
CA LEU A 30 -5.90 -10.24 10.84
C LEU A 30 -4.69 -9.83 10.01
N CYS A 31 -4.41 -10.57 8.94
CA CYS A 31 -3.40 -10.25 7.96
C CYS A 31 -4.05 -9.57 6.75
N ILE A 32 -3.48 -8.43 6.34
CA ILE A 32 -3.85 -7.67 5.17
C ILE A 32 -2.64 -7.66 4.24
N ASP A 33 -2.84 -8.04 2.98
CA ASP A 33 -1.81 -8.09 1.96
C ASP A 33 -2.38 -7.46 0.67
N LEU A 34 -1.93 -6.26 0.36
CA LEU A 34 -2.42 -5.42 -0.73
C LEU A 34 -1.29 -5.14 -1.71
N HIS A 35 -1.49 -5.51 -2.96
CA HIS A 35 -0.59 -5.22 -4.06
C HIS A 35 -1.30 -4.35 -5.10
N ASN A 36 -0.62 -3.36 -5.65
CA ASN A 36 -1.10 -2.64 -6.82
C ASN A 36 0.01 -2.30 -7.81
N SER A 37 -0.33 -2.29 -9.09
CA SER A 37 0.52 -1.72 -10.13
C SER A 37 0.65 -0.21 -9.94
N TYR A 38 1.73 0.37 -10.48
CA TYR A 38 1.94 1.82 -10.55
C TYR A 38 2.57 2.19 -11.91
N GLN A 39 2.39 3.44 -12.34
CA GLN A 39 3.06 3.97 -13.54
C GLN A 39 4.48 4.49 -13.23
N LEU A 40 4.66 5.09 -12.05
CA LEU A 40 5.93 5.61 -11.55
C LEU A 40 6.26 4.93 -10.23
N GLU A 41 7.51 4.48 -10.09
CA GLU A 41 7.96 3.78 -8.88
C GLU A 41 7.92 4.70 -7.66
N PRO A 42 7.22 4.32 -6.57
CA PRO A 42 7.11 5.16 -5.39
C PRO A 42 8.43 5.23 -4.62
N ILE A 43 8.77 6.43 -4.15
CA ILE A 43 9.97 6.70 -3.36
C ILE A 43 9.65 6.49 -1.89
N PHE A 44 10.62 5.97 -1.12
CA PHE A 44 10.47 5.72 0.30
C PHE A 44 11.41 6.60 1.13
N HIS A 45 10.91 7.05 2.28
CA HIS A 45 11.71 7.70 3.31
C HIS A 45 11.35 7.07 4.66
N GLN A 46 12.36 6.53 5.36
CA GLN A 46 12.18 5.84 6.64
C GLN A 46 11.11 4.73 6.61
N GLY A 47 11.04 3.98 5.50
CA GLY A 47 10.10 2.86 5.34
C GLY A 47 8.66 3.27 4.99
N LEU A 48 8.38 4.57 4.87
CA LEU A 48 7.09 5.08 4.42
C LEU A 48 7.20 5.61 2.98
N PRO A 49 6.19 5.37 2.14
CA PRO A 49 6.13 5.98 0.82
C PRO A 49 5.95 7.50 0.95
N VAL A 50 6.74 8.25 0.17
CA VAL A 50 6.69 9.70 0.09
C VAL A 50 5.83 10.08 -1.11
N SER A 51 4.83 10.91 -0.87
CA SER A 51 4.07 11.51 -1.96
C SER A 51 4.88 12.61 -2.64
N GLN A 52 4.84 12.63 -3.97
CA GLN A 52 5.38 13.75 -4.76
C GLN A 52 4.34 14.85 -4.98
N GLU A 53 3.06 14.58 -4.71
CA GLU A 53 1.98 15.55 -4.79
C GLU A 53 1.70 16.15 -3.41
N GLN A 54 1.64 17.48 -3.31
CA GLN A 54 1.53 18.23 -2.04
C GLN A 54 0.28 17.89 -1.22
N GLU A 55 -0.78 17.37 -1.84
CA GLU A 55 -2.05 17.02 -1.20
C GLU A 55 -2.16 15.52 -0.83
N HIS A 56 -1.23 14.70 -1.31
CA HIS A 56 -1.25 13.25 -1.11
C HIS A 56 -0.18 12.84 -0.09
N GLY A 57 -0.39 11.76 0.67
CA GLY A 57 0.58 11.25 1.65
C GLY A 57 0.08 11.15 3.09
N PHE A 58 -1.12 11.65 3.39
CA PHE A 58 -1.78 11.37 4.68
C PHE A 58 -2.28 9.93 4.76
N GLY A 59 -2.76 9.35 3.66
CA GLY A 59 -3.35 8.01 3.65
C GLY A 59 -2.43 6.93 4.22
N THR A 60 -1.16 6.89 3.78
CA THR A 60 -0.19 5.87 4.23
C THR A 60 0.29 6.09 5.65
N LYS A 61 0.44 7.36 6.09
CA LYS A 61 0.73 7.71 7.49
C LYS A 61 -0.42 7.33 8.42
N SER A 62 -1.66 7.59 8.01
CA SER A 62 -2.86 7.18 8.75
C SER A 62 -2.96 5.66 8.85
N MET A 63 -2.68 4.93 7.76
CA MET A 63 -2.63 3.46 7.78
C MET A 63 -1.59 2.93 8.77
N ALA A 64 -0.36 3.46 8.73
CA ALA A 64 0.70 3.10 9.68
C ALA A 64 0.26 3.35 11.13
N HIS A 65 -0.25 4.54 11.42
CA HIS A 65 -0.70 4.92 12.75
C HIS A 65 -1.84 4.03 13.27
N ILE A 66 -2.81 3.67 12.41
CA ILE A 66 -3.93 2.80 12.80
C ILE A 66 -3.42 1.40 13.15
N VAL A 67 -2.51 0.83 12.36
CA VAL A 67 -1.93 -0.49 12.62
C VAL A 67 -1.16 -0.48 13.94
N GLU A 68 -0.29 0.51 14.13
CA GLU A 68 0.50 0.69 15.37
C GLU A 68 -0.40 0.88 16.60
N LYS A 69 -1.46 1.69 16.49
CA LYS A 69 -2.42 1.94 17.58
C LYS A 69 -3.08 0.66 18.10
N HIS A 70 -3.24 -0.35 17.23
CA HIS A 70 -3.83 -1.63 17.60
C HIS A 70 -2.77 -2.69 17.95
N GLY A 71 -1.50 -2.31 18.14
CA GLY A 71 -0.40 -3.23 18.46
C GLY A 71 0.00 -4.12 17.27
N GLY A 72 -0.44 -3.75 16.07
CA GLY A 72 -0.09 -4.44 14.84
C GLY A 72 1.27 -4.01 14.30
N VAL A 73 1.68 -4.68 13.22
CA VAL A 73 2.88 -4.35 12.45
C VAL A 73 2.53 -4.18 10.99
N PHE A 74 3.23 -3.29 10.29
CA PHE A 74 3.04 -3.07 8.87
C PHE A 74 4.35 -2.98 8.12
N GLN A 75 4.27 -3.11 6.80
CA GLN A 75 5.36 -2.87 5.88
C GLN A 75 4.81 -2.31 4.57
N PHE A 76 5.52 -1.32 4.02
CA PHE A 76 5.38 -0.93 2.63
C PHE A 76 6.64 -1.34 1.87
N SER A 77 6.48 -1.83 0.64
CA SER A 77 7.61 -2.19 -0.22
C SER A 77 7.24 -2.10 -1.69
N VAL A 78 8.25 -2.18 -2.55
CA VAL A 78 8.08 -2.36 -4.00
C VAL A 78 8.80 -3.63 -4.43
N LYS A 79 8.14 -4.43 -5.25
CA LYS A 79 8.72 -5.65 -5.80
C LYS A 79 8.03 -6.01 -7.11
N ASP A 80 8.81 -6.38 -8.12
CA ASP A 80 8.32 -6.87 -9.42
C ASP A 80 7.26 -5.94 -10.05
N GLY A 81 7.50 -4.62 -10.00
CA GLY A 81 6.58 -3.60 -10.54
C GLY A 81 5.28 -3.41 -9.75
N SER A 82 5.19 -3.98 -8.54
CA SER A 82 4.05 -3.83 -7.64
C SER A 82 4.44 -3.03 -6.40
N PHE A 83 3.59 -2.07 -6.02
CA PHE A 83 3.59 -1.50 -4.67
C PHE A 83 2.85 -2.46 -3.74
N ILE A 84 3.43 -2.72 -2.57
CA ILE A 84 2.97 -3.73 -1.62
C ILE A 84 2.76 -3.07 -0.28
N PHE A 85 1.57 -3.23 0.29
CA PHE A 85 1.26 -2.94 1.68
C PHE A 85 0.87 -4.21 2.39
N GLN A 86 1.56 -4.51 3.48
CA GLN A 86 1.26 -5.63 4.35
C GLN A 86 1.03 -5.13 5.76
N ALA A 87 0.03 -5.67 6.44
CA ALA A 87 -0.21 -5.39 7.84
C ALA A 87 -0.72 -6.63 8.57
N THR A 88 -0.42 -6.72 9.85
CA THR A 88 -1.00 -7.70 10.76
C THR A 88 -1.47 -6.98 12.00
N VAL A 89 -2.72 -7.20 12.38
CA VAL A 89 -3.37 -6.61 13.56
C VAL A 89 -3.89 -7.74 14.46
#